data_AF-A0A6A5KAE6-F1
#
_entry.id   AF-A0A6A5KAE6-F1
#
_cell.length_a   1.000
_cell.length_b   1.000
_cell.length_c   1.000
_cell.angle_alpha   90.00
_cell.angle_beta   90.00
_cell.angle_gamma   90.00
#
_symmetry.space_group_name_H-M   'P 1'
#
loop_
_entity.id
_entity.type
_entity.pdbx_description
1 polymer ?
#
loop_
_entity_poly.entity_id
_entity_poly.type
_entity_poly.pdbx_seq_one_letter_code
_entity_poly.pdbx_strand_id
1 'polypeptide(L)'
;EDATDTMMFGISIDDFMVRWRSHSGYYGATNLIWKSDACTGVDDKPFGWDFKSACRRHDFGTRNYKHQHRWTKHNKKRVDHKFKHDMLDQCHHGPCRSMAKLYYWGAKHFG
;
A
#
# COMPACT_ATOMS: atom_id res chain seq x y z
N GLU A 1 -12.84 14.97 -1.05
CA GLU A 1 -11.58 14.27 -1.34
C GLU A 1 -11.80 13.33 -2.52
N ASP A 2 -10.78 13.06 -3.34
CA ASP A 2 -10.87 12.06 -4.43
C ASP A 2 -11.01 10.65 -3.82
N ALA A 3 -11.71 9.74 -4.51
CA ALA A 3 -11.96 8.38 -4.05
C ALA A 3 -10.66 7.63 -3.73
N THR A 4 -9.60 7.85 -4.51
CA THR A 4 -8.25 7.32 -4.24
C THR A 4 -7.71 7.78 -2.88
N ASP A 5 -7.92 9.05 -2.52
CA ASP A 5 -7.39 9.61 -1.27
C ASP A 5 -8.16 9.10 -0.06
N THR A 6 -9.47 8.90 -0.22
CA THR A 6 -10.29 8.21 0.80
C THR A 6 -9.75 6.80 1.05
N MET A 7 -9.45 6.02 0.00
CA MET A 7 -8.89 4.67 0.14
C MET A 7 -7.50 4.65 0.77
N MET A 8 -6.67 5.66 0.44
CA MET A 8 -5.29 5.74 0.94
C MET A 8 -5.21 6.23 2.39
N PHE A 9 -5.98 7.25 2.76
CA PHE A 9 -5.75 8.00 4.00
C PHE A 9 -6.98 8.13 4.89
N GLY A 10 -8.19 7.97 4.34
CA GLY A 10 -9.44 8.14 5.08
C GLY A 10 -9.96 6.89 5.78
N ILE A 11 -9.34 5.72 5.54
CA ILE A 11 -9.84 4.42 6.02
C ILE A 11 -8.75 3.56 6.66
N SER A 12 -9.15 2.67 7.55
CA SER A 12 -8.26 1.66 8.14
C SER A 12 -7.71 0.71 7.06
N ILE A 13 -6.62 0.00 7.36
CA ILE A 13 -6.10 -1.02 6.44
C ILE A 13 -7.10 -2.18 6.26
N ASP A 14 -7.86 -2.50 7.31
CA ASP A 14 -8.88 -3.56 7.26
C ASP A 14 -10.03 -3.16 6.34
N ASP A 15 -10.54 -1.93 6.47
CA ASP A 15 -11.58 -1.39 5.58
C ASP A 15 -11.10 -1.28 4.13
N PHE A 16 -9.82 -0.98 3.93
CA PHE A 16 -9.20 -1.01 2.60
C PHE A 16 -9.21 -2.44 2.05
N MET A 17 -8.84 -3.43 2.85
CA MET A 17 -8.79 -4.83 2.43
C MET A 17 -10.17 -5.40 2.12
N VAL A 18 -11.22 -5.01 2.84
CA VAL A 18 -12.62 -5.34 2.50
C VAL A 18 -12.93 -4.83 1.09
N ARG A 19 -12.64 -3.55 0.81
CA ARG A 19 -12.89 -2.96 -0.51
C ARG A 19 -12.03 -3.57 -1.61
N TRP A 20 -10.76 -3.83 -1.33
CA TRP A 20 -9.83 -4.47 -2.26
C TRP A 20 -10.34 -5.85 -2.67
N ARG A 21 -10.77 -6.70 -1.72
CA ARG A 21 -11.31 -8.04 -2.02
C ARG A 21 -12.56 -7.99 -2.92
N SER A 22 -13.42 -7.00 -2.75
CA SER A 22 -14.61 -6.82 -3.59
C SER A 22 -14.31 -6.38 -5.02
N HIS A 23 -13.13 -5.80 -5.29
CA HIS A 23 -12.80 -5.19 -6.58
C HIS A 23 -11.57 -5.79 -7.27
N SER A 24 -10.74 -6.57 -6.57
CA SER A 24 -9.49 -7.13 -7.11
C SER A 24 -9.69 -8.08 -8.29
N GLY A 25 -10.90 -8.63 -8.46
CA GLY A 25 -11.29 -9.49 -9.60
C GLY A 25 -12.09 -8.78 -10.70
N TYR A 26 -12.51 -7.53 -10.49
CA TYR A 26 -13.32 -6.77 -11.44
C TYR A 26 -12.46 -5.73 -12.18
N TYR A 27 -12.07 -6.06 -13.40
CA TYR A 27 -11.59 -5.05 -14.35
C TYR A 27 -12.80 -4.24 -14.83
N GLY A 28 -12.87 -2.95 -14.47
CA GLY A 28 -13.76 -1.98 -15.14
C GLY A 28 -15.00 -1.49 -14.38
N ALA A 29 -15.26 -1.92 -13.14
CA ALA A 29 -16.44 -1.42 -12.38
C ALA A 29 -16.20 -0.07 -11.67
N THR A 30 -14.93 0.36 -11.54
CA THR A 30 -14.55 1.64 -10.93
C THR A 30 -13.44 2.29 -11.76
N ASN A 31 -13.37 3.62 -11.81
CA ASN A 31 -12.23 4.37 -12.40
C ASN A 31 -10.90 4.17 -11.65
N LEU A 32 -10.86 3.25 -10.68
CA LEU A 32 -9.72 2.96 -9.82
C LEU A 32 -9.04 1.65 -10.21
N ILE A 33 -7.72 1.64 -10.13
CA ILE A 33 -6.86 0.50 -10.41
C ILE A 33 -6.64 -0.30 -9.13
N TRP A 34 -7.28 -1.47 -9.03
CA TRP A 34 -7.17 -2.38 -7.88
C TRP A 34 -6.13 -3.49 -8.03
N LYS A 35 -5.54 -3.63 -9.23
CA LYS A 35 -4.52 -4.64 -9.53
C LYS A 35 -3.31 -4.44 -8.61
N SER A 36 -2.88 -5.51 -7.94
CA SER A 36 -1.71 -5.53 -7.05
C SER A 36 -1.01 -6.88 -7.15
N ASP A 37 0.31 -6.84 -7.16
CA ASP A 37 1.24 -7.97 -7.08
C ASP A 37 1.85 -8.09 -5.67
N ALA A 38 1.30 -7.34 -4.70
CA ALA A 38 1.75 -7.27 -3.32
C ALA A 38 3.23 -6.88 -3.21
N CYS A 39 4.02 -7.57 -2.39
CA CYS A 39 5.38 -7.14 -2.09
C CYS A 39 6.36 -7.66 -3.16
N THR A 40 6.27 -7.12 -4.39
CA THR A 40 7.12 -7.57 -5.50
C THR A 40 8.62 -7.37 -5.20
N GLY A 41 9.44 -8.41 -5.41
CA GLY A 41 10.90 -8.36 -5.24
C GLY A 41 11.40 -8.63 -3.81
N VAL A 42 10.50 -8.93 -2.87
CA VAL A 42 10.82 -9.34 -1.49
C VAL A 42 9.85 -10.44 -1.06
N ASP A 43 10.24 -11.26 -0.08
CA ASP A 43 9.34 -12.29 0.45
C ASP A 43 8.08 -11.66 1.06
N ASP A 44 6.91 -11.96 0.50
CA ASP A 44 5.58 -11.49 0.95
C ASP A 44 5.26 -11.75 2.43
N LYS A 45 5.99 -12.67 3.07
CA LYS A 45 5.83 -13.06 4.49
C LYS A 45 7.21 -13.18 5.15
N PRO A 46 7.95 -12.07 5.34
CA PRO A 46 9.20 -12.16 6.06
C PRO A 46 8.87 -12.59 7.50
N PHE A 47 9.36 -13.77 7.91
CA PHE A 47 9.13 -14.32 9.25
C PHE A 47 7.65 -14.51 9.64
N GLY A 48 6.74 -14.62 8.66
CA GLY A 48 5.30 -14.88 8.89
C GLY A 48 4.43 -13.64 9.12
N TRP A 49 4.97 -12.42 9.03
CA TRP A 49 4.19 -11.18 9.11
C TRP A 49 3.47 -10.88 7.79
N ASP A 50 2.17 -10.56 7.83
CA ASP A 50 1.35 -10.36 6.62
C ASP A 50 1.38 -8.93 6.08
N PHE A 51 2.55 -8.47 5.62
CA PHE A 51 2.69 -7.16 4.99
C PHE A 51 1.96 -7.04 3.64
N LYS A 52 1.36 -8.12 3.12
CA LYS A 52 0.61 -8.09 1.85
C LYS A 52 -0.48 -7.03 1.86
N SER A 53 -1.17 -6.82 2.99
CA SER A 53 -2.21 -5.80 3.09
C SER A 53 -1.65 -4.38 2.90
N ALA A 54 -0.47 -4.12 3.48
CA ALA A 54 0.21 -2.84 3.33
C ALA A 54 0.75 -2.66 1.90
N CYS A 55 1.35 -3.71 1.32
CA CYS A 55 1.84 -3.70 -0.06
C CYS A 55 0.71 -3.49 -1.07
N ARG A 56 -0.45 -4.14 -0.89
CA ARG A 56 -1.63 -3.93 -1.73
C ARG A 56 -2.12 -2.48 -1.71
N ARG A 57 -2.10 -1.83 -0.53
CA ARG A 57 -2.47 -0.41 -0.45
C ARG A 57 -1.41 0.49 -1.07
N HIS A 58 -0.13 0.15 -0.93
CA HIS A 58 0.96 0.89 -1.59
C HIS A 58 0.87 0.81 -3.11
N ASP A 59 0.59 -0.38 -3.67
CA ASP A 59 0.33 -0.58 -5.10
C ASP A 59 -0.87 0.23 -5.57
N PHE A 60 -1.97 0.17 -4.83
CA PHE A 60 -3.17 0.94 -5.13
C PHE A 60 -2.85 2.43 -5.23
N GLY A 61 -2.17 3.00 -4.23
CA GLY A 61 -1.76 4.40 -4.23
C GLY A 61 -0.87 4.74 -5.42
N THR A 62 0.17 3.94 -5.64
CA THR A 62 1.14 4.15 -6.73
C THR A 62 0.48 4.12 -8.11
N ARG A 63 -0.32 3.08 -8.38
CA ARG A 63 -0.97 2.89 -9.70
C ARG A 63 -2.00 3.97 -9.97
N ASN A 64 -2.86 4.29 -9.01
CA ASN A 64 -3.90 5.31 -9.19
C ASN A 64 -3.31 6.70 -9.31
N TYR A 65 -2.34 7.08 -8.47
CA TYR A 65 -1.72 8.41 -8.60
C TYR A 65 -0.94 8.59 -9.91
N LYS A 66 -0.32 7.52 -10.43
CA LYS A 66 0.32 7.53 -11.76
C LYS A 66 -0.73 7.69 -12.87
N HIS A 67 -1.81 6.90 -12.83
CA HIS A 67 -2.91 6.98 -13.79
C HIS A 67 -3.63 8.34 -13.77
N GLN A 68 -3.73 8.96 -12.60
CA GLN A 68 -4.33 10.28 -12.40
C GLN A 68 -3.34 11.44 -12.66
N HIS A 69 -2.16 11.16 -13.23
CA HIS A 69 -1.13 12.16 -13.55
C HIS A 69 -0.69 13.06 -12.37
N ARG A 70 -0.78 12.53 -11.14
CA ARG A 70 -0.41 13.26 -9.91
C ARG A 70 0.66 12.55 -9.08
N TRP A 71 1.47 11.71 -9.70
CA TRP A 71 2.62 11.04 -9.08
C TRP A 71 3.83 11.98 -8.93
N THR A 72 3.69 13.00 -8.08
CA THR A 72 4.78 13.93 -7.73
C THR A 72 5.65 13.37 -6.60
N LYS A 73 6.86 13.93 -6.41
CA LYS A 73 7.73 13.59 -5.25
C LYS A 73 6.99 13.75 -3.91
N HIS A 74 6.14 14.77 -3.79
CA HIS A 74 5.35 15.01 -2.59
C HIS A 74 4.32 13.89 -2.37
N ASN A 75 3.57 13.52 -3.41
CA ASN A 75 2.55 12.47 -3.31
C ASN A 75 3.16 11.08 -3.12
N LYS A 76 4.27 10.79 -3.79
CA LYS A 76 5.05 9.57 -3.53
C LYS A 76 5.44 9.46 -2.06
N LYS A 77 5.97 10.54 -1.48
CA LYS A 77 6.35 10.57 -0.05
C LYS A 77 5.15 10.29 0.85
N ARG A 78 3.96 10.82 0.53
CA ARG A 78 2.71 10.53 1.28
C ARG A 78 2.33 9.06 1.20
N VAL A 79 2.38 8.46 0.01
CA VAL A 79 2.09 7.04 -0.22
C VAL A 79 3.09 6.14 0.51
N ASP A 80 4.39 6.43 0.42
CA ASP A 80 5.44 5.66 1.11
C ASP A 80 5.32 5.78 2.65
N HIS A 81 4.97 6.98 3.17
CA HIS A 81 4.73 7.16 4.61
C HIS A 81 3.52 6.36 5.08
N LYS A 82 2.44 6.31 4.30
CA LYS A 82 1.26 5.52 4.63
C LYS A 82 1.58 4.03 4.64
N PHE A 83 2.34 3.57 3.66
CA PHE A 83 2.83 2.19 3.63
C PHE A 83 3.64 1.81 4.88
N LYS A 84 4.55 2.69 5.31
CA LYS A 84 5.28 2.49 6.58
C LYS A 84 4.35 2.42 7.78
N HIS A 85 3.38 3.34 7.88
CA HIS A 85 2.40 3.36 8.98
C HIS A 85 1.64 2.03 9.04
N ASP A 86 1.17 1.57 7.90
CA ASP A 86 0.37 0.34 7.78
C ASP A 86 1.13 -0.92 8.19
N MET A 87 2.41 -1.01 7.86
CA MET A 87 3.25 -2.10 8.32
C MET A 87 3.52 -2.01 9.83
N LEU A 88 3.72 -0.79 10.36
CA LEU A 88 3.97 -0.59 11.78
C LEU A 88 2.75 -0.89 12.65
N ASP A 89 1.55 -0.61 12.16
CA ASP A 89 0.28 -0.93 12.86
C ASP A 89 0.12 -2.45 13.08
N GLN A 90 0.70 -3.26 12.18
CA GLN A 90 0.69 -4.72 12.27
C GLN A 90 1.81 -5.28 13.19
N CYS A 91 2.71 -4.42 13.68
CA CYS A 91 3.90 -4.85 14.41
C CYS A 91 3.77 -4.70 15.93
N HIS A 92 3.72 -5.85 16.63
CA HIS A 92 3.72 -5.90 18.10
C HIS A 92 5.12 -5.79 18.74
N HIS A 93 6.19 -6.19 18.04
CA HIS A 93 7.56 -6.28 18.60
C HIS A 93 8.64 -5.65 17.70
N GLY A 94 9.82 -5.42 18.29
CA GLY A 94 10.97 -4.75 17.66
C GLY A 94 11.39 -5.29 16.28
N PRO A 95 11.55 -6.62 16.08
CA PRO A 95 11.98 -7.18 14.79
C PRO A 95 11.04 -6.85 13.63
N CYS A 96 9.72 -6.91 13.86
CA CYS A 96 8.71 -6.54 12.86
C CYS A 96 8.86 -5.07 12.46
N ARG A 97 9.04 -4.18 13.44
CA ARG A 97 9.21 -2.74 13.19
C ARG A 97 10.50 -2.45 12.40
N SER A 98 11.56 -3.20 12.62
CA SER A 98 12.79 -3.09 11.84
C SER A 98 12.56 -3.53 10.38
N MET A 99 11.82 -4.62 10.18
CA MET A 99 11.45 -5.06 8.83
C MET A 99 10.57 -4.04 8.10
N ALA A 100 9.56 -3.48 8.78
CA ALA A 100 8.72 -2.41 8.23
C ALA A 100 9.54 -1.19 7.77
N LYS A 101 10.60 -0.84 8.51
CA LYS A 101 11.52 0.24 8.12
C LYS A 101 12.34 -0.12 6.88
N LEU A 102 12.79 -1.37 6.76
CA LEU A 102 13.52 -1.86 5.58
C LEU A 102 12.66 -1.79 4.32
N TYR A 103 11.41 -2.26 4.42
CA TYR A 103 10.43 -2.18 3.34
C TYR A 103 10.16 -0.74 2.90
N TYR A 104 9.96 0.16 3.88
CA TYR A 104 9.83 1.60 3.60
C TYR A 104 11.07 2.18 2.91
N TRP A 105 12.28 1.79 3.33
CA TRP A 105 13.52 2.25 2.72
C TRP A 105 13.61 1.81 1.25
N GLY A 106 13.26 0.56 0.95
CA GLY A 106 13.20 0.05 -0.43
C GLY A 106 12.21 0.82 -1.29
N ALA A 107 10.97 0.98 -0.82
CA ALA A 107 9.94 1.75 -1.52
C ALA A 107 10.37 3.20 -1.81
N LYS A 108 11.07 3.83 -0.85
CA LYS A 108 11.55 5.21 -0.99
C LYS A 108 12.65 5.37 -2.05
N HIS A 109 13.56 4.40 -2.18
CA HIS A 109 14.75 4.53 -3.04
C HIS A 109 14.61 3.86 -4.40
N PHE A 110 13.74 2.85 -4.54
CA PHE A 110 13.61 2.06 -5.78
C PHE A 110 12.21 2.10 -6.41
N GLY A 111 11.20 2.67 -5.74
CA GLY A 111 9.82 2.79 -6.23
C GLY A 111 9.49 4.09 -6.95
#